data_AF-A0A0S3UD20-F1
#
_entry.id   AF-A0A0S3UD20-F1
#
_cell.length_a   1.000
_cell.length_b   1.000
_cell.length_c   1.000
_cell.angle_alpha   90.00
_cell.angle_beta   90.00
_cell.angle_gamma   90.00
#
_symmetry.space_group_name_H-M   'P 1'
#
loop_
_entity.id
_entity.type
_entity.pdbx_description
1 polymer ?
#
loop_
_entity_poly.entity_id
_entity_poly.type
_entity_poly.pdbx_seq_one_letter_code
_entity_poly.pdbx_strand_id
1 'polypeptide(L)'
;MGKRVMPLIWDNASWHLSKQVKQWIRNHNRPVKQTGVGVRLIVCQLPVKSPWLNAIEPKWIDAKRAIVEPNRKLTAQELQTRVCDYFE
;
A
#
# COMPACT_ATOMS: atom_id res chain seq x y z
N MET A 1 20.51 -15.48 -4.63
CA MET A 1 19.09 -15.93 -4.73
C MET A 1 18.18 -14.71 -4.66
N GLY A 2 17.39 -14.44 -5.69
CA GLY A 2 16.45 -13.31 -5.71
C GLY A 2 15.15 -13.59 -4.93
N LYS A 3 14.40 -12.55 -4.57
CA LYS A 3 13.06 -12.70 -3.97
C LYS A 3 12.13 -13.36 -4.99
N ARG A 4 11.38 -14.40 -4.58
CA ARG A 4 10.43 -15.13 -5.45
C ARG A 4 8.98 -14.67 -5.28
N VAL A 5 8.69 -14.07 -4.13
CA VAL A 5 7.35 -13.67 -3.71
C VAL A 5 7.41 -12.30 -3.05
N MET A 6 6.41 -11.46 -3.33
CA MET A 6 6.12 -10.24 -2.61
C MET A 6 4.69 -10.34 -2.02
N PRO A 7 4.57 -10.52 -0.70
CA PRO A 7 3.28 -10.40 -0.02
C PRO A 7 2.78 -8.95 -0.06
N LEU A 8 1.52 -8.76 -0.43
CA LEU A 8 0.82 -7.49 -0.42
C LEU A 8 -0.21 -7.53 0.71
N ILE A 9 0.10 -6.88 1.83
CA ILE A 9 -0.79 -6.77 2.98
C ILE A 9 -1.55 -5.46 2.86
N TRP A 10 -2.87 -5.53 2.72
CA TRP A 10 -3.72 -4.35 2.63
C TRP A 10 -5.14 -4.61 3.13
N ASP A 11 -5.90 -3.54 3.33
CA ASP A 11 -7.28 -3.57 3.83
C ASP A 11 -8.30 -3.96 2.74
N ASN A 12 -9.58 -3.92 3.08
CA ASN A 12 -10.69 -4.30 2.20
C ASN A 12 -11.31 -3.11 1.45
N ALA A 13 -10.53 -2.08 1.12
CA ALA A 13 -11.01 -0.99 0.28
C ALA A 13 -11.61 -1.52 -1.04
N SER A 14 -12.70 -0.92 -1.51
CA SER A 14 -13.46 -1.41 -2.68
C SER A 14 -12.59 -1.58 -3.94
N TRP A 15 -11.58 -0.73 -4.11
CA TRP A 15 -10.64 -0.81 -5.21
C TRP A 15 -9.65 -1.99 -5.08
N HIS A 16 -9.18 -2.33 -3.88
CA HIS A 16 -8.39 -3.56 -3.62
C HIS A 16 -9.17 -4.83 -3.97
N LEU A 17 -10.49 -4.81 -3.76
CA LEU A 17 -11.38 -5.93 -4.03
C LEU A 17 -11.85 -6.01 -5.48
N SER A 18 -11.58 -4.98 -6.28
CA SER A 18 -12.09 -4.83 -7.64
C SER A 18 -11.65 -5.96 -8.57
N LYS A 19 -12.50 -6.26 -9.56
CA LYS A 19 -12.16 -7.22 -10.62
C LYS A 19 -10.92 -6.78 -11.41
N GLN A 20 -10.75 -5.47 -11.60
CA GLN A 20 -9.64 -4.88 -12.33
C GLN A 20 -8.29 -5.18 -11.64
N VAL A 21 -8.16 -4.85 -10.35
CA VAL A 21 -6.94 -5.14 -9.58
C VAL A 21 -6.67 -6.64 -9.52
N LYS A 22 -7.69 -7.46 -9.26
CA LYS A 22 -7.55 -8.94 -9.27
C LYS A 22 -7.12 -9.49 -10.62
N GLN A 23 -7.59 -8.92 -11.73
CA GLN A 23 -7.18 -9.33 -13.08
C GLN A 23 -5.74 -8.90 -13.37
N TRP A 24 -5.36 -7.69 -12.99
CA TRP A 24 -4.00 -7.19 -13.15
C TRP A 24 -2.99 -8.07 -12.40
N ILE A 25 -3.25 -8.41 -11.13
CA ILE A 25 -2.40 -9.32 -10.34
C ILE A 25 -2.30 -10.71 -10.98
N ARG A 26 -3.40 -11.25 -11.51
CA ARG A 26 -3.40 -12.54 -12.22
C ARG A 26 -2.56 -12.49 -13.49
N ASN A 27 -2.67 -11.41 -14.26
CA ASN A 27 -1.90 -11.21 -15.49
C ASN A 27 -0.40 -11.09 -15.20
N HIS A 28 -0.02 -10.34 -14.16
CA HIS A 28 1.36 -10.25 -13.69
C HIS A 28 1.92 -11.61 -13.25
N ASN A 29 1.15 -12.36 -12.46
CA ASN A 29 1.61 -13.63 -11.91
C ASN A 29 1.67 -14.79 -12.92
N ARG A 30 0.94 -14.71 -14.04
CA ARG A 30 0.86 -15.79 -15.04
C ARG A 30 2.23 -16.12 -15.67
N PRO A 31 2.96 -15.17 -16.29
CA PRO A 31 4.28 -15.46 -16.85
C PRO A 31 5.27 -15.90 -15.77
N VAL A 32 5.26 -15.27 -14.59
CA VAL A 32 6.13 -15.64 -13.46
C VAL A 32 5.94 -17.10 -13.04
N LYS A 33 4.69 -17.60 -13.03
CA LYS A 33 4.39 -19.01 -12.74
C LYS A 33 4.85 -19.97 -13.84
N GLN A 34 4.84 -19.54 -15.10
CA GLN A 34 5.21 -20.37 -16.24
C GLN A 34 6.72 -20.47 -16.41
N THR A 35 7.44 -19.37 -16.21
CA THR A 35 8.89 -19.30 -16.49
C THR A 35 9.73 -19.45 -15.22
N GLY A 36 9.13 -19.24 -14.04
CA GLY A 36 9.87 -19.12 -12.78
C GLY A 36 10.69 -17.83 -12.66
N VAL A 37 10.61 -16.93 -13.64
CA VAL A 37 11.37 -15.67 -13.69
C VAL A 37 10.50 -14.52 -13.18
N GLY A 38 11.03 -13.75 -12.23
CA GLY A 38 10.37 -12.59 -11.63
C GLY A 38 9.79 -12.86 -10.24
N VAL A 39 8.99 -11.91 -9.75
CA VAL A 39 8.42 -11.93 -8.39
C VAL A 39 6.91 -12.12 -8.45
N ARG A 40 6.40 -13.13 -7.75
CA ARG A 40 4.96 -13.37 -7.63
C ARG A 40 4.35 -12.49 -6.55
N LEU A 41 3.27 -11.80 -6.88
CA LEU A 41 2.47 -11.04 -5.92
C LEU A 41 1.50 -12.00 -5.20
N ILE A 42 1.48 -11.98 -3.87
CA ILE A 42 0.49 -12.70 -3.07
C ILE A 42 -0.28 -11.70 -2.24
N VAL A 43 -1.58 -11.58 -2.48
CA VAL A 43 -2.44 -10.68 -1.70
C VAL A 43 -2.80 -11.35 -0.38
N CYS A 44 -2.50 -10.68 0.71
CA CYS A 44 -2.83 -11.03 2.09
C CYS A 44 -3.87 -10.02 2.60
N GLN A 45 -5.15 -10.37 2.48
CA GLN A 45 -6.23 -9.50 2.94
C GLN A 45 -6.32 -9.53 4.46
N LEU A 46 -6.48 -8.35 5.06
CA LEU A 46 -6.73 -8.24 6.48
C LEU A 46 -8.19 -8.58 6.81
N PRO A 47 -8.50 -9.04 8.04
CA PRO A 47 -9.88 -9.12 8.51
C PRO A 47 -10.60 -7.78 8.40
N VAL A 48 -11.91 -7.83 8.14
CA VAL A 48 -12.75 -6.62 8.02
C VAL A 48 -12.73 -5.85 9.34
N LYS A 49 -12.72 -4.50 9.25
CA LYS A 49 -12.70 -3.58 10.42
C LYS A 49 -11.52 -3.81 11.38
N SER A 50 -10.36 -4.24 10.88
CA SER A 50 -9.17 -4.52 11.72
C SER A 50 -7.97 -3.63 11.37
N PRO A 51 -8.07 -2.29 11.52
CA PRO A 51 -6.98 -1.37 11.16
C PRO A 51 -5.70 -1.58 11.98
N TRP A 52 -5.78 -2.10 13.21
CA TRP A 52 -4.61 -2.38 14.05
C TRP A 52 -3.69 -3.49 13.49
N LEU A 53 -4.16 -4.27 12.51
CA LEU A 53 -3.34 -5.26 11.80
C LEU A 53 -2.62 -4.67 10.59
N ASN A 54 -2.97 -3.44 10.17
CA ASN A 54 -2.34 -2.77 9.05
C ASN A 54 -1.13 -1.97 9.56
N ALA A 55 0.08 -2.50 9.35
CA ALA A 55 1.33 -1.93 9.88
C ALA A 55 1.63 -0.51 9.38
N ILE A 56 0.96 -0.03 8.32
CA ILE A 56 1.12 1.34 7.82
C ILE A 56 0.29 2.35 8.62
N GLU A 57 -0.78 1.92 9.30
CA GLU A 57 -1.69 2.84 10.02
C GLU A 57 -0.98 3.64 11.12
N PRO A 58 -0.15 3.05 12.00
CA PRO A 58 0.55 3.82 13.03
C PRO A 58 1.47 4.87 12.42
N LYS A 59 2.17 4.51 11.33
CA LYS A 59 3.07 5.43 10.61
C LYS A 59 2.31 6.63 10.04
N TRP A 60 1.13 6.42 9.49
CA TRP A 60 0.30 7.50 8.97
C TRP A 60 -0.28 8.39 10.05
N ILE A 61 -0.63 7.85 11.22
CA ILE A 61 -1.11 8.65 12.36
C ILE A 61 -0.02 9.62 12.81
N ASP A 62 1.21 9.13 12.98
CA ASP A 62 2.33 9.94 13.43
C ASP A 62 2.76 10.96 12.37
N ALA A 63 2.85 10.54 11.10
CA ALA A 63 3.12 11.45 9.98
C ALA A 63 2.08 12.55 9.89
N LYS A 64 0.78 12.20 9.96
CA LYS A 64 -0.30 13.19 9.90
C LYS A 64 -0.14 14.24 11.01
N ARG A 65 0.15 13.82 12.25
CA ARG A 65 0.36 14.75 13.38
C ARG A 65 1.54 15.67 13.18
N ALA A 66 2.63 15.19 12.56
CA ALA A 66 3.81 15.99 12.28
C ALA A 66 3.61 16.99 11.12
N ILE A 67 2.79 16.62 10.13
CA ILE A 67 2.65 17.33 8.86
C ILE A 67 1.55 18.39 8.90
N VAL A 68 0.40 18.08 9.49
CA VAL A 68 -0.78 18.97 9.48
C VAL A 68 -0.68 20.02 10.58
N GLU A 69 -1.07 21.26 10.27
CA GLU A 69 -1.13 22.34 11.24
C GLU A 69 -2.58 22.69 11.61
N PRO A 70 -2.86 23.09 12.86
CA PRO A 70 -4.23 23.34 13.32
C PRO A 70 -4.83 24.62 12.73
N ASN A 71 -3.98 25.56 12.31
CA ASN A 71 -4.38 26.95 12.05
C ASN A 71 -4.87 27.19 10.63
N ARG A 72 -4.50 26.34 9.66
CA ARG A 72 -4.93 26.49 8.27
C ARG A 72 -4.84 25.19 7.49
N LYS A 73 -5.54 25.18 6.35
CA LYS A 73 -5.41 24.13 5.34
C LYS A 73 -4.14 24.32 4.53
N LEU A 74 -3.37 23.25 4.38
CA LEU A 74 -2.21 23.22 3.47
C LEU A 74 -2.67 23.12 2.01
N THR A 75 -1.92 23.74 1.11
CA THR A 75 -2.03 23.48 -0.32
C THR A 75 -1.55 22.06 -0.63
N ALA A 76 -1.94 21.53 -1.79
CA ALA A 76 -1.48 20.20 -2.22
C ALA A 76 0.05 20.12 -2.30
N GLN A 77 0.70 21.19 -2.77
CA GLN A 77 2.15 21.26 -2.90
C GLN A 77 2.84 21.24 -1.53
N GLU A 78 2.38 22.05 -0.58
CA GLU A 78 2.93 22.06 0.78
C GLU A 78 2.76 20.71 1.48
N LEU A 79 1.59 20.08 1.31
CA LEU A 79 1.34 18.76 1.87
C LEU A 79 2.29 17.71 1.27
N GLN A 80 2.46 17.72 -0.05
CA GLN A 80 3.37 16.79 -0.72
C GLN A 80 4.81 16.96 -0.23
N THR A 81 5.32 18.20 -0.21
CA THR A 81 6.68 18.49 0.27
C THR A 81 6.88 18.00 1.69
N ARG A 82 5.98 18.35 2.62
CA ARG A 82 6.09 17.92 4.02
C ARG A 82 5.97 16.41 4.21
N VAL A 83 5.15 15.72 3.40
CA VAL A 83 5.07 14.25 3.40
C VAL A 83 6.39 13.64 2.95
N CYS A 84 6.99 14.14 1.88
CA CYS A 84 8.29 13.68 1.41
C CYS A 84 9.36 13.90 2.49
N ASP A 85 9.48 15.12 3.02
CA ASP A 85 10.48 15.48 4.03
C ASP A 85 10.38 14.62 5.31
N TYR A 86 9.17 14.18 5.70
CA TYR A 86 8.99 13.33 6.87
C TYR A 86 9.46 11.89 6.67
N PHE A 87 9.46 11.39 5.42
CA PHE A 87 9.74 9.99 5.10
C PHE A 87 11.06 9.77 4.33
N GLU A 88 11.83 10.83 4.04
CA GLU A 88 13.23 10.70 3.61
C GLU A 88 14.11 10.05 4.69
#